data_AF-A0A177HJX5-F1
#
_entry.id   AF-A0A177HJX5-F1
#
_cell.length_a   1.000
_cell.length_b   1.000
_cell.length_c   1.000
_cell.angle_alpha   90.00
_cell.angle_beta   90.00
_cell.angle_gamma   90.00
#
_symmetry.space_group_name_H-M   'P 1'
#
loop_
_entity.id
_entity.type
_entity.pdbx_description
1 polymer ?
#
loop_
_entity_poly.entity_id
_entity_poly.type
_entity_poly.pdbx_seq_one_letter_code
_entity_poly.pdbx_strand_id
1 'polypeptide(L)' 'MTVSAAAPAAPADQSNFLRVEKGHAEPEELAAITAILMARAAARPTDASSVHLGRSKAGWRRLEREPGFRAPHSWH' A
#
# COMPACT_ATOMS: atom_id res chain seq x y z
N MET A 1 -28.97 5.57 -35.20
CA MET A 1 -27.81 4.92 -34.55
C MET A 1 -26.56 5.70 -34.93
N THR A 2 -26.14 6.66 -34.11
CA THR A 2 -24.86 7.35 -34.28
C THR A 2 -24.04 7.10 -33.02
N VAL A 3 -22.91 6.42 -33.17
CA VAL A 3 -21.95 6.19 -32.09
C VAL A 3 -21.15 7.47 -31.94
N SER A 4 -21.35 8.18 -30.83
CA SER A 4 -20.50 9.29 -30.41
C SER A 4 -19.23 8.69 -29.82
N ALA A 5 -18.11 8.83 -30.53
CA ALA A 5 -16.80 8.47 -30.00
C ALA A 5 -16.42 9.50 -28.92
N ALA A 6 -16.39 9.05 -27.68
CA ALA A 6 -15.80 9.81 -26.59
C ALA A 6 -14.32 10.09 -26.93
N ALA A 7 -13.93 11.36 -26.84
CA ALA A 7 -12.54 11.79 -26.90
C ALA A 7 -11.68 10.90 -25.98
N PRO A 8 -10.43 10.55 -26.34
CA PRO A 8 -9.56 9.89 -25.38
C PRO A 8 -9.42 10.87 -24.21
N ALA A 9 -9.90 10.45 -23.04
CA ALA A 9 -9.51 11.10 -21.80
C ALA A 9 -7.98 11.16 -21.85
N ALA A 10 -7.43 12.37 -21.86
CA ALA A 10 -6.01 12.57 -21.63
C ALA A 10 -5.63 11.64 -20.46
N PRO A 11 -4.55 10.83 -20.57
CA PRO A 11 -4.25 9.89 -19.50
C PRO A 11 -4.16 10.74 -18.24
N ALA A 12 -5.12 10.54 -17.33
CA ALA A 12 -5.12 11.16 -16.03
C ALA A 12 -3.69 11.07 -15.54
N ASP A 13 -3.12 12.21 -15.14
CA ASP A 13 -1.74 12.32 -14.68
C ASP A 13 -1.31 10.98 -14.14
N GLN A 14 -0.31 10.34 -14.76
CA GLN A 14 0.35 9.14 -14.23
C GLN A 14 1.06 9.44 -12.90
N SER A 15 0.54 10.42 -12.15
CA SER A 15 0.69 10.68 -10.73
C SER A 15 0.97 9.37 -10.05
N ASN A 16 2.27 9.19 -9.84
CA ASN A 16 2.85 7.94 -9.45
C ASN A 16 2.13 7.49 -8.17
N PHE A 17 1.37 6.40 -8.25
CA PHE A 17 0.55 5.94 -7.11
C PHE A 17 1.40 5.59 -5.88
N LEU A 18 2.71 5.42 -6.09
CA LEU A 18 3.71 5.10 -5.08
C LEU A 18 4.84 6.14 -5.15
N ARG A 19 5.31 6.59 -3.99
CA ARG A 19 6.50 7.43 -3.86
C ARG A 19 7.66 6.62 -3.30
N VAL A 20 8.81 6.66 -3.96
CA VAL A 20 10.06 6.06 -3.47
C VAL A 20 10.83 7.12 -2.69
N GLU A 21 11.05 6.89 -1.39
CA GLU A 21 11.75 7.85 -0.52
C GLU A 21 13.28 7.73 -0.61
N LYS A 22 13.78 6.52 -0.88
CA LYS A 22 15.20 6.20 -0.93
C LYS A 22 15.45 5.11 -1.98
N GLY A 23 16.55 5.23 -2.70
CA GLY A 23 16.93 4.28 -3.77
C GLY A 23 16.09 4.45 -5.04
N HIS A 24 16.19 3.45 -5.92
CA HIS A 24 15.35 3.29 -7.11
C HIS A 24 14.61 1.96 -7.00
N ALA A 25 13.40 1.89 -7.53
CA ALA A 25 12.64 0.66 -7.64
C ALA A 25 12.45 0.37 -9.13
N GLU A 26 12.76 -0.85 -9.54
CA GLU A 26 12.55 -1.24 -10.93
C GLU A 26 11.05 -1.31 -11.24
N PRO A 27 10.65 -1.13 -12.50
CA PRO A 27 9.23 -1.18 -12.91
C PRO A 27 8.52 -2.45 -12.45
N GLU A 28 9.20 -3.59 -12.46
CA GLU A 28 8.70 -4.89 -12.01
C GLU A 28 8.40 -4.91 -10.51
N GLU A 29 9.21 -4.24 -9.70
CA GLU A 29 9.01 -4.15 -8.26
C GLU A 29 7.79 -3.28 -7.92
N LEU A 30 7.64 -2.14 -8.61
CA LEU A 30 6.47 -1.27 -8.48
C LEU A 30 5.18 -1.98 -8.93
N ALA A 31 5.25 -2.75 -10.01
CA ALA A 31 4.15 -3.58 -10.49
C ALA A 31 3.76 -4.65 -9.47
N ALA A 32 4.75 -5.35 -8.87
CA ALA A 32 4.50 -6.35 -7.84
C ALA A 32 3.81 -5.77 -6.60
N ILE A 33 4.29 -4.63 -6.11
CA ILE A 33 3.67 -3.94 -4.96
C ILE A 33 2.23 -3.54 -5.30
N THR A 34 2.01 -2.96 -6.47
CA THR A 34 0.67 -2.55 -6.93
C THR A 34 -0.27 -3.76 -7.04
N ALA A 35 0.20 -4.87 -7.61
CA ALA A 35 -0.57 -6.10 -7.73
C ALA A 35 -0.98 -6.66 -6.35
N ILE A 36 -0.07 -6.66 -5.38
CA ILE A 36 -0.36 -7.09 -4.01
C ILE A 36 -1.41 -6.17 -3.37
N LEU A 37 -1.27 -4.85 -3.52
CA LEU A 37 -2.24 -3.89 -2.97
C LEU A 37 -3.63 -4.09 -3.57
N MET A 38 -3.73 -4.28 -4.89
CA MET A 38 -4.99 -4.56 -5.56
C MET A 38 -5.59 -5.90 -5.12
N ALA A 39 -4.78 -6.96 -5.01
CA ALA A 39 -5.23 -8.26 -4.53
C ALA A 39 -5.79 -8.17 -3.10
N ARG A 40 -5.13 -7.41 -2.21
CA ARG A 40 -5.61 -7.19 -0.84
C ARG A 40 -6.88 -6.36 -0.78
N ALA A 41 -6.99 -5.34 -1.65
CA ALA A 41 -8.22 -4.55 -1.75
C ALA A 41 -9.40 -5.42 -2.21
N ALA A 42 -9.17 -6.29 -3.20
CA ALA A 42 -10.18 -7.23 -3.70
C ALA A 42 -10.55 -8.32 -2.67
N ALA A 43 -9.61 -8.76 -1.84
CA ALA A 43 -9.84 -9.77 -0.81
C ALA A 43 -10.51 -9.24 0.46
N ARG A 44 -10.93 -7.96 0.51
CA ARG A 44 -11.56 -7.38 1.69
C ARG A 44 -12.96 -7.97 1.89
N PRO A 45 -13.24 -8.67 3.01
CA PRO A 45 -14.55 -9.25 3.24
C PRO A 45 -15.62 -8.15 3.38
N THR A 46 -16.74 -8.34 2.66
CA THR A 46 -17.87 -7.39 2.57
C THR A 46 -18.61 -7.23 3.90
N ASP A 47 -18.56 -8.24 4.77
CA ASP A 47 -19.17 -8.25 6.11
C ASP A 47 -18.23 -7.72 7.20
N ALA A 48 -17.50 -6.64 6.92
CA ALA A 48 -16.97 -5.79 7.99
C ALA A 48 -18.09 -4.88 8.51
N SER A 49 -19.24 -5.45 8.90
CA SER A 49 -20.08 -4.79 9.90
C SER A 49 -19.13 -4.47 11.05
N SER A 50 -19.05 -3.19 11.38
CA SER A 50 -18.18 -2.61 12.38
C SER A 50 -18.55 -3.13 13.78
N VAL A 51 -18.37 -4.42 14.03
CA VAL A 51 -18.07 -4.86 15.38
C VAL A 51 -16.73 -4.23 15.65
N HIS A 52 -16.72 -3.28 16.58
CA HIS A 52 -15.55 -2.59 17.10
C HIS A 52 -14.61 -3.57 17.81
N LEU A 53 -14.19 -4.65 17.14
CA LEU A 53 -13.00 -5.41 17.46
C LEU A 53 -11.88 -4.41 17.25
N GLY A 54 -11.43 -3.85 18.38
CA GLY A 54 -10.48 -2.75 18.46
C GLY A 54 -9.43 -2.96 17.39
N ARG A 55 -9.40 -2.05 16.42
CA ARG A 55 -8.48 -2.03 15.28
C ARG A 55 -7.18 -2.63 15.76
N SER A 56 -6.71 -3.72 15.14
CA SER A 56 -5.39 -4.28 15.39
C SER A 56 -4.39 -3.15 15.13
N LYS A 57 -4.17 -2.31 16.14
CA LYS A 57 -3.17 -1.27 16.10
C LYS A 57 -1.93 -2.11 15.96
N ALA A 58 -1.32 -2.04 14.80
CA ALA A 58 -0.01 -2.62 14.63
C ALA A 58 0.81 -2.17 15.84
N GLY A 59 1.44 -3.12 16.52
CA GLY A 59 2.14 -2.89 17.78
C GLY A 59 3.45 -2.15 17.55
N TRP A 60 3.40 -1.06 16.77
CA TRP A 60 4.52 -0.16 16.53
C TRP A 60 4.99 0.27 17.91
N ARG A 61 6.08 -0.36 18.35
CA ARG A 61 6.65 -0.09 19.65
C ARG A 61 7.11 1.35 19.62
N ARG A 62 6.88 2.03 20.74
CA ARG A 62 7.44 3.33 21.05
C ARG A 62 8.96 3.14 21.13
N LEU A 63 9.64 3.32 20.01
CA LEU A 63 11.07 3.05 19.91
C LEU A 63 11.87 3.95 20.86
N GLU A 64 11.29 5.09 21.26
CA GLU A 64 11.78 6.00 22.30
C GLU A 64 11.75 5.42 23.72
N ARG A 65 11.00 4.33 23.97
CA ARG A 65 10.91 3.63 25.27
C ARG A 65 11.70 2.33 25.33
N GLU A 66 12.26 1.90 24.21
CA GLU A 66 13.16 0.76 24.15
C GLU A 66 14.61 1.27 24.29
N PRO A 67 15.50 0.60 25.05
CA PRO A 67 16.92 0.95 25.02
C PRO A 67 17.42 0.94 23.57
N GLY A 68 17.84 2.11 23.10
CA GLY A 68 18.29 2.33 21.74
C GLY A 68 19.53 1.49 21.49
N PHE A 69 19.42 0.60 20.49
CA PHE A 69 20.39 -0.42 20.07
C PHE A 69 20.15 -1.82 20.68
N ARG A 70 19.54 -2.68 19.87
CA ARG A 70 19.74 -4.13 19.96
C ARG A 70 20.86 -4.52 19.00
N ALA A 71 21.62 -5.55 19.34
CA ALA A 71 22.82 -5.94 18.60
C ALA A 71 22.55 -6.05 17.08
N PRO A 72 23.53 -5.73 16.20
CA PRO A 72 23.32 -5.66 14.75
C PRO A 72 22.80 -6.96 14.12
N HIS A 73 22.98 -8.09 14.81
CA HIS A 73 22.60 -9.42 14.38
C HIS A 73 21.30 -9.94 15.01
N SER A 74 20.59 -9.15 15.82
CA SER A 74 19.34 -9.61 16.43
C SER A 74 18.13 -9.29 15.55
N TRP A 75 17.52 -10.33 15.00
CA TRP A 75 16.17 -10.30 14.44
C TRP A 75 15.35 -11.34 15.21
N HIS A 76 14.42 -10.87 16.04
CA HIS A 76 13.45 -11.67 16.78
C HIS A 76 12.06 -11.18 16.44
#